data_AF-A0A1G2CBJ1-F1
#
_entry.id   AF-A0A1G2CBJ1-F1
#
_cell.length_a   1.000
_cell.length_b   1.000
_cell.length_c   1.000
_cell.angle_alpha   90.00
_cell.angle_beta   90.00
_cell.angle_gamma   90.00
#
_symmetry.space_group_name_H-M   'P 1'
#
loop_
_entity.id
_entity.type
_entity.pdbx_description
1 polymer ?
#
loop_
_entity_poly.entity_id
_entity_poly.type
_entity_poly.pdbx_seq_one_letter_code
_entity_poly.pdbx_strand_id
1 'polypeptide(L)'
;MESALIPISRIVILLFSVVIHEVSHGLVAYKMGDPTAKLAGRLTLNPLKHLDFFGSFVLPVSLFFLTSGAFIFGWAKPVPYDPRNLKNPRIGERLVAAMGPLSNLLVAAVFSTVLLLLPLSAPERIAITGATFVPSMASAALATPLSSFGFFISQVIFINILLGIFNLVPIPPLDGSKVLFSLLPRGADEMRYLLERYGLFLLLLFIFFGFGLITPVIRTLFLFFSGAGIFF
;
A
#
# COMPACT_ATOMS: atom_id res chain seq x y z
N MET A 1 7.79 -26.40 -4.48
CA MET A 1 7.52 -25.39 -5.55
C MET A 1 6.44 -24.40 -5.14
N GLU A 2 5.36 -24.83 -4.48
CA GLU A 2 4.29 -23.94 -3.96
C GLU A 2 4.81 -22.84 -3.01
N SER A 3 5.85 -23.12 -2.23
CA SER A 3 6.44 -22.17 -1.28
C SER A 3 7.03 -20.91 -1.92
N ALA A 4 7.47 -20.95 -3.18
CA ALA A 4 8.06 -19.80 -3.87
C ALA A 4 7.01 -18.95 -4.62
N LEU A 5 5.90 -19.55 -5.04
CA LEU A 5 4.87 -18.85 -5.83
C LEU A 5 4.12 -17.79 -5.03
N ILE A 6 3.86 -18.04 -3.75
CA ILE A 6 3.18 -17.10 -2.84
C ILE A 6 3.99 -15.81 -2.63
N PRO A 7 5.28 -15.84 -2.23
CA PRO A 7 6.04 -14.60 -2.08
C PRO A 7 6.24 -13.87 -3.41
N ILE A 8 6.44 -14.58 -4.53
CA ILE A 8 6.56 -13.96 -5.85
C ILE A 8 5.26 -13.22 -6.22
N SER A 9 4.10 -13.85 -6.04
CA SER A 9 2.82 -13.21 -6.36
C SER A 9 2.59 -11.96 -5.50
N ARG A 10 2.93 -12.00 -4.21
CA ARG A 10 2.87 -10.83 -3.31
C ARG A 10 3.76 -9.69 -3.78
N ILE A 11 4.98 -9.96 -4.24
CA ILE A 11 5.89 -8.94 -4.78
C ILE A 11 5.29 -8.29 -6.02
N VAL A 12 4.74 -9.09 -6.94
CA VAL A 12 4.08 -8.58 -8.15
C VAL A 12 2.88 -7.71 -7.80
N ILE A 13 2.02 -8.18 -6.89
CA ILE A 13 0.86 -7.41 -6.40
C ILE A 13 1.33 -6.11 -5.76
N LEU A 14 2.33 -6.15 -4.88
CA LEU A 14 2.88 -4.98 -4.21
C LEU A 14 3.38 -3.96 -5.22
N LEU A 15 4.15 -4.40 -6.22
CA LEU A 15 4.71 -3.55 -7.25
C LEU A 15 3.62 -2.78 -8.01
N PHE A 16 2.60 -3.48 -8.50
CA PHE A 16 1.49 -2.82 -9.20
C PHE A 16 0.66 -1.94 -8.28
N SER A 17 0.46 -2.34 -7.02
CA SER A 17 -0.29 -1.55 -6.03
C SER A 17 0.41 -0.23 -5.69
N VAL A 18 1.74 -0.24 -5.57
CA VAL A 18 2.55 0.98 -5.37
C VAL A 18 2.54 1.85 -6.63
N VAL A 19 2.60 1.26 -7.82
CA VAL A 19 2.52 2.03 -9.08
C VAL A 19 1.17 2.74 -9.21
N ILE A 20 0.06 2.05 -8.94
CA ILE A 20 -1.28 2.67 -8.97
C ILE A 20 -1.38 3.80 -7.95
N HIS A 21 -0.83 3.60 -6.74
CA HIS A 21 -0.74 4.61 -5.69
C HIS A 21 0.00 5.87 -6.16
N GLU A 22 1.23 5.71 -6.66
CA GLU A 22 2.07 6.81 -7.14
C GLU A 22 1.48 7.53 -8.35
N VAL A 23 0.93 6.79 -9.31
CA VAL A 23 0.27 7.38 -10.48
C VAL A 23 -0.98 8.16 -10.05
N SER A 24 -1.69 7.73 -9.01
CA SER A 24 -2.86 8.45 -8.49
C SER A 24 -2.49 9.81 -7.90
N HIS A 25 -1.37 9.92 -7.18
CA HIS A 25 -0.81 11.21 -6.76
C HIS A 25 -0.55 12.13 -7.96
N GLY A 26 0.18 11.63 -8.96
CA GLY A 26 0.53 12.40 -10.15
C GLY A 26 -0.68 12.82 -10.99
N LEU A 27 -1.69 11.95 -11.13
CA LEU A 27 -2.91 12.26 -11.86
C LEU A 27 -3.71 13.38 -11.20
N VAL A 28 -3.77 13.37 -9.86
CA VAL A 28 -4.48 14.41 -9.10
C VAL A 28 -3.69 15.70 -9.12
N ALA A 29 -2.37 15.66 -8.97
CA ALA A 29 -1.50 16.83 -9.11
C ALA A 29 -1.67 17.49 -10.48
N TYR A 30 -1.70 16.68 -11.55
CA TYR A 30 -1.96 17.14 -12.91
C TYR A 30 -3.34 17.79 -13.06
N LYS A 31 -4.39 17.17 -12.54
CA LYS A 31 -5.75 17.75 -12.54
C LYS A 31 -5.82 19.06 -11.74
N MET A 32 -5.02 19.19 -10.70
CA MET A 32 -4.92 20.39 -9.86
C MET A 32 -4.00 21.48 -10.44
N GLY A 33 -3.36 21.24 -11.59
CA GLY A 33 -2.59 22.22 -12.35
C GLY A 33 -1.09 21.96 -12.43
N ASP A 34 -0.56 20.93 -11.78
CA ASP A 34 0.87 20.62 -11.79
C ASP A 34 1.27 19.63 -12.91
N PRO A 35 1.95 20.06 -13.98
CA PRO A 35 2.36 19.18 -15.07
C PRO A 35 3.61 18.35 -14.77
N THR A 36 4.27 18.53 -13.62
CA THR A 36 5.60 17.96 -13.31
C THR A 36 5.68 16.45 -13.56
N ALA A 37 4.76 15.66 -12.99
CA ALA A 37 4.72 14.21 -13.17
C ALA A 37 4.53 13.78 -14.64
N LYS A 38 3.72 14.54 -15.39
CA LYS A 38 3.42 14.28 -16.79
C LYS A 38 4.64 14.58 -17.67
N LEU A 39 5.27 15.74 -17.46
CA LEU A 39 6.47 16.15 -18.19
C LEU A 39 7.66 15.22 -17.89
N ALA A 40 7.76 14.72 -16.66
CA ALA A 40 8.74 13.70 -16.28
C ALA A 40 8.43 12.30 -16.85
N GLY A 41 7.32 12.12 -17.59
CA GLY A 41 6.92 10.86 -18.18
C GLY A 41 6.59 9.75 -17.17
N ARG A 42 6.22 10.13 -15.93
CA ARG A 42 5.95 9.21 -14.81
C ARG A 42 4.47 8.88 -14.60
N LEU A 43 3.55 9.50 -15.36
CA LEU A 43 2.14 9.08 -15.40
C LEU A 43 1.97 7.83 -16.26
N THR A 44 2.49 6.70 -15.80
CA THR A 44 2.45 5.41 -16.51
C THR A 44 2.30 4.25 -15.54
N LEU A 45 1.58 3.20 -15.96
CA LEU A 45 1.47 1.95 -15.20
C LEU A 45 2.66 1.00 -15.44
N ASN A 46 3.67 1.41 -16.20
CA ASN A 46 4.90 0.62 -16.35
C ASN A 46 5.71 0.67 -15.04
N PRO A 47 5.81 -0.45 -14.29
CA PRO A 47 6.48 -0.47 -13.00
C PRO A 47 7.96 -0.09 -13.08
N LEU A 48 8.62 -0.37 -14.21
CA LEU A 48 10.04 -0.08 -14.41
C LEU A 48 10.36 1.42 -14.29
N LYS A 49 9.39 2.30 -14.55
CA LYS A 49 9.59 3.76 -14.40
C LYS A 49 9.50 4.25 -12.95
N HIS A 50 9.01 3.41 -12.04
CA HIS A 50 8.80 3.70 -10.63
C HIS A 50 9.75 2.93 -9.71
N LEU A 51 10.60 2.07 -10.27
CA LEU A 51 11.64 1.38 -9.52
C LEU A 51 12.88 2.25 -9.39
N ASP A 52 13.47 2.24 -8.20
CA ASP A 52 14.81 2.73 -7.97
C ASP A 52 15.76 1.54 -7.91
N PHE A 53 16.85 1.54 -8.69
CA PHE A 53 17.74 0.36 -8.73
C PHE A 53 18.31 0.04 -7.35
N PHE A 54 18.70 1.07 -6.59
CA PHE A 54 19.25 0.85 -5.26
C PHE A 54 18.16 0.43 -4.27
N GLY A 55 17.11 1.24 -4.14
CA GLY A 55 16.05 1.04 -3.15
C GLY A 55 15.14 -0.15 -3.42
N SER A 56 14.89 -0.50 -4.68
CA SER A 56 13.97 -1.56 -5.06
C SER A 56 14.64 -2.89 -5.41
N PHE A 57 15.96 -2.91 -5.63
CA PHE A 57 16.69 -4.13 -5.99
C PHE A 57 17.92 -4.37 -5.11
N VAL A 58 18.91 -3.47 -5.13
CA VAL A 58 20.19 -3.67 -4.41
C VAL A 58 19.95 -3.85 -2.91
N LEU A 59 19.16 -2.96 -2.30
CA LEU A 59 18.93 -2.98 -0.86
C LEU A 59 18.12 -4.22 -0.42
N PRO A 60 16.94 -4.55 -1.00
CA PRO A 60 16.21 -5.75 -0.64
C PRO A 60 17.03 -7.04 -0.77
N VAL A 61 17.79 -7.19 -1.87
CA VAL A 61 18.61 -8.38 -2.13
C VAL A 61 19.75 -8.48 -1.13
N SER A 62 20.43 -7.37 -0.84
CA SER A 62 21.51 -7.33 0.14
C SER A 62 21.00 -7.69 1.54
N LEU A 63 19.87 -7.12 1.95
CA LEU A 63 19.24 -7.41 3.25
C LEU A 63 18.79 -8.86 3.35
N PHE A 64 18.25 -9.44 2.28
CA PHE A 64 17.88 -10.85 2.24
C PHE A 64 19.09 -11.75 2.54
N PHE A 65 20.24 -11.53 1.89
CA PHE A 65 21.43 -12.33 2.15
C PHE A 65 22.07 -12.06 3.52
N LEU A 66 22.13 -10.80 3.94
CA LEU A 66 22.74 -10.41 5.22
C LEU A 66 21.94 -10.86 6.44
N THR A 67 20.61 -10.93 6.32
CA THR A 67 19.71 -11.28 7.43
C THR A 67 19.12 -12.68 7.33
N SER A 68 19.59 -13.49 6.36
CA SER A 68 19.01 -14.81 6.04
C SER A 68 17.49 -14.74 5.80
N GLY A 69 17.04 -13.65 5.17
CA GLY A 69 15.63 -13.40 4.86
C GLY A 69 14.77 -12.94 6.04
N ALA A 70 15.36 -12.68 7.22
CA ALA A 70 14.61 -12.18 8.37
C ALA A 70 14.08 -10.76 8.17
N PHE A 71 14.77 -9.95 7.37
CA PHE A 71 14.39 -8.57 7.10
C PHE A 71 14.58 -8.22 5.63
N ILE A 72 13.54 -7.67 5.01
CA ILE A 72 13.58 -7.15 3.64
C ILE A 72 12.93 -5.77 3.67
N PHE A 73 13.66 -4.76 3.23
CA PHE A 73 13.17 -3.39 3.12
C PHE A 73 13.58 -2.81 1.76
N GLY A 74 12.68 -2.05 1.15
CA GLY A 74 12.91 -1.35 -0.09
C GLY A 74 11.86 -0.29 -0.32
N TRP A 75 12.14 0.62 -1.24
CA TRP A 75 11.23 1.70 -1.62
C TRP A 75 11.12 1.82 -3.14
N ALA A 76 9.99 2.36 -3.59
CA ALA A 76 9.81 2.80 -4.97
C ALA A 76 10.26 4.26 -5.12
N LYS A 77 10.56 4.66 -6.35
CA LYS A 77 10.85 6.04 -6.71
C LYS A 77 9.54 6.82 -6.82
N PRO A 78 9.28 7.81 -5.94
CA PRO A 78 7.99 8.49 -5.92
C PRO A 78 7.77 9.36 -7.17
N VAL A 79 6.51 9.62 -7.49
CA VAL A 79 6.13 10.52 -8.58
C VAL A 79 6.36 11.98 -8.15
N PRO A 80 7.12 12.78 -8.92
CA PRO A 80 7.43 14.15 -8.54
C PRO A 80 6.21 15.04 -8.76
N TYR A 81 5.99 15.97 -7.83
CA TYR A 81 5.03 17.06 -7.99
C TYR A 81 5.59 18.34 -7.39
N ASP A 82 5.20 19.49 -7.93
CA ASP A 82 5.56 20.81 -7.43
C ASP A 82 4.32 21.51 -6.85
N PRO A 83 4.25 21.70 -5.52
CA PRO A 83 3.11 22.37 -4.89
C PRO A 83 2.86 23.80 -5.40
N ARG A 84 3.89 24.48 -5.93
CA ARG A 84 3.79 25.86 -6.44
C ARG A 84 2.99 25.95 -7.74
N ASN A 85 2.88 24.86 -8.49
CA ASN A 85 2.09 24.80 -9.72
C ASN A 85 0.60 24.51 -9.47
N LEU A 86 0.22 24.18 -8.23
CA LEU A 86 -1.16 23.85 -7.89
C LEU A 86 -2.02 25.13 -7.87
N LYS A 87 -3.16 25.10 -8.54
CA LYS A 87 -4.11 26.25 -8.58
C LYS A 87 -4.54 26.71 -7.19
N ASN A 88 -4.75 25.76 -6.28
CA ASN A 88 -5.01 26.02 -4.88
C ASN A 88 -4.06 25.15 -4.05
N PRO A 89 -2.92 25.67 -3.56
CA PRO A 89 -1.89 24.86 -2.93
C PRO A 89 -2.38 24.06 -1.72
N ARG A 90 -3.20 24.67 -0.86
CA ARG A 90 -3.70 24.02 0.36
C ARG A 90 -4.64 22.85 0.08
N ILE A 91 -5.59 23.05 -0.84
CA ILE A 91 -6.54 22.00 -1.21
C ILE A 91 -5.87 20.97 -2.12
N GLY A 92 -5.01 21.43 -3.03
CA GLY A 92 -4.25 20.58 -3.95
C GLY A 92 -3.34 19.62 -3.18
N GLU A 93 -2.58 20.09 -2.20
CA GLU A 93 -1.71 19.22 -1.38
C GLU A 93 -2.53 18.18 -0.60
N ARG A 94 -3.66 18.56 -0.01
CA ARG A 94 -4.59 17.64 0.69
C ARG A 94 -5.05 16.52 -0.22
N LEU A 95 -5.56 16.90 -1.40
CA LEU A 95 -6.12 15.95 -2.35
C LEU A 95 -5.02 15.09 -2.94
N VAL A 96 -3.88 15.65 -3.33
CA VAL A 96 -2.75 14.87 -3.81
C VAL A 96 -2.34 13.84 -2.77
N ALA A 97 -2.08 14.24 -1.51
CA ALA A 97 -1.65 13.33 -0.45
C ALA A 97 -2.68 12.24 -0.14
N ALA A 98 -3.98 12.56 -0.08
CA ALA A 98 -5.01 11.57 0.24
C ALA A 98 -5.26 10.56 -0.90
N MET A 99 -5.00 10.94 -2.14
CA MET A 99 -5.39 10.14 -3.31
C MET A 99 -4.56 8.88 -3.53
N GLY A 100 -3.30 8.85 -3.06
CA GLY A 100 -2.51 7.62 -3.03
C GLY A 100 -3.21 6.55 -2.18
N PRO A 101 -3.36 6.75 -0.86
CA PRO A 101 -4.06 5.82 0.01
C PRO A 101 -5.48 5.46 -0.45
N LEU A 102 -6.23 6.46 -0.93
CA LEU A 102 -7.59 6.24 -1.44
C LEU A 102 -7.61 5.33 -2.66
N SER A 103 -6.61 5.42 -3.55
CA SER A 103 -6.51 4.55 -4.71
C SER A 103 -6.29 3.08 -4.32
N ASN A 104 -5.50 2.80 -3.29
CA ASN A 104 -5.35 1.43 -2.79
C ASN A 104 -6.67 0.93 -2.21
N LEU A 105 -7.37 1.73 -1.40
CA LEU A 105 -8.69 1.32 -0.89
C LEU A 105 -9.71 1.07 -2.02
N LEU A 106 -9.65 1.85 -3.11
CA LEU A 106 -10.46 1.63 -4.29
C LEU A 106 -10.10 0.32 -5.02
N VAL A 107 -8.81 0.02 -5.18
CA VAL A 107 -8.34 -1.26 -5.75
C VAL A 107 -8.85 -2.41 -4.88
N ALA A 108 -8.73 -2.32 -3.56
CA ALA A 108 -9.26 -3.32 -2.64
C ALA A 108 -10.78 -3.51 -2.81
N ALA A 109 -11.54 -2.43 -3.00
CA ALA A 109 -13.01 -2.49 -3.19
C ALA A 109 -13.40 -3.18 -4.51
N VAL A 110 -12.69 -2.87 -5.60
CA VAL A 110 -12.91 -3.50 -6.90
C VAL A 110 -12.64 -5.01 -6.83
N PHE A 111 -11.49 -5.41 -6.27
CA PHE A 111 -11.13 -6.82 -6.14
C PHE A 111 -11.98 -7.56 -5.08
N SER A 112 -12.47 -6.86 -4.07
CA SER A 112 -13.49 -7.37 -3.14
C SER A 112 -14.75 -7.79 -3.88
N THR A 113 -15.26 -6.95 -4.79
CA THR A 113 -16.44 -7.29 -5.60
C THR A 113 -16.18 -8.54 -6.45
N VAL A 114 -15.00 -8.64 -7.07
CA VAL A 114 -14.59 -9.84 -7.81
C VAL A 114 -14.61 -11.08 -6.91
N LEU A 115 -14.00 -11.02 -5.72
CA LEU A 115 -13.96 -12.14 -4.77
C LEU A 115 -15.35 -12.57 -4.29
N LEU A 116 -16.25 -11.61 -4.06
CA LEU A 116 -17.62 -11.87 -3.64
C LEU A 116 -18.42 -12.59 -4.72
N LEU A 117 -18.20 -12.26 -6.00
CA LEU A 117 -18.88 -12.87 -7.14
C LEU A 117 -18.36 -14.26 -7.53
N LEU A 118 -17.19 -14.70 -7.02
CA LEU A 118 -16.70 -16.04 -7.29
C LEU A 118 -17.62 -17.12 -6.69
N PRO A 119 -17.91 -18.23 -7.39
CA PRO A 119 -18.78 -19.30 -6.89
C PRO A 119 -18.04 -20.22 -5.91
N LEU A 120 -17.55 -19.65 -4.81
CA LEU A 120 -16.81 -20.33 -3.76
C LEU A 120 -17.77 -20.78 -2.64
N SER A 121 -17.61 -22.02 -2.19
CA SER A 121 -18.28 -22.53 -1.00
C SER A 121 -17.80 -21.79 0.27
N ALA A 122 -18.60 -21.82 1.34
CA ALA A 122 -18.22 -21.18 2.60
C ALA A 122 -16.87 -21.68 3.16
N PRO A 123 -16.58 -23.01 3.15
CA PRO A 123 -15.27 -23.50 3.58
C PRO A 123 -14.10 -22.99 2.73
N GLU A 124 -14.27 -22.89 1.42
CA GLU A 124 -13.24 -22.33 0.53
C GLU A 124 -13.00 -20.85 0.81
N ARG A 125 -14.06 -20.07 1.04
CA ARG A 125 -13.93 -18.64 1.41
C ARG A 125 -13.20 -18.45 2.73
N ILE A 126 -13.49 -19.29 3.72
CA ILE A 126 -12.79 -19.29 5.02
C ILE A 126 -11.32 -19.68 4.82
N ALA A 127 -11.04 -20.69 3.99
CA ALA A 127 -9.68 -21.13 3.72
C ALA A 127 -8.82 -20.02 3.07
N ILE A 128 -9.31 -19.39 1.99
CA ILE A 128 -8.56 -18.37 1.25
C ILE A 128 -8.38 -17.06 2.02
N THR A 129 -9.30 -16.72 2.93
CA THR A 129 -9.21 -15.49 3.74
C THR A 129 -8.42 -15.73 5.02
N GLY A 130 -8.58 -16.90 5.65
CA GLY A 130 -7.80 -17.35 6.80
C GLY A 130 -6.33 -17.56 6.45
N ALA A 131 -6.02 -18.11 5.27
CA ALA A 131 -4.66 -18.32 4.79
C ALA A 131 -3.80 -17.04 4.70
N THR A 132 -4.42 -15.86 4.66
CA THR A 132 -3.70 -14.57 4.72
C THR A 132 -3.01 -14.37 6.07
N PHE A 133 -3.62 -14.84 7.18
CA PHE A 133 -3.11 -14.64 8.54
C PHE A 133 -2.58 -15.93 9.18
N VAL A 134 -3.06 -17.09 8.72
CA VAL A 134 -2.76 -18.40 9.28
C VAL A 134 -2.10 -19.25 8.19
N PRO A 135 -0.76 -19.31 8.14
CA PRO A 135 -0.04 -20.01 7.07
C PRO A 135 -0.41 -21.49 6.91
N SER A 136 -0.85 -22.17 7.98
CA SER A 136 -1.27 -23.57 7.92
C SER A 136 -2.54 -23.79 7.08
N MET A 137 -3.33 -22.74 6.80
CA MET A 137 -4.52 -22.82 5.94
C MET A 137 -4.19 -22.67 4.44
N ALA A 138 -2.92 -22.40 4.09
CA ALA A 138 -2.51 -22.16 2.70
C ALA A 138 -2.74 -23.37 1.79
N SER A 139 -2.56 -24.60 2.29
CA SER A 139 -2.82 -25.81 1.51
C SER A 139 -4.28 -25.94 1.10
N ALA A 140 -5.21 -25.59 1.99
CA ALA A 140 -6.64 -25.57 1.70
C ALA A 140 -7.02 -24.45 0.71
N ALA A 141 -6.36 -23.29 0.82
CA ALA A 141 -6.54 -22.17 -0.10
C ALA A 141 -6.01 -22.44 -1.52
N LEU A 142 -5.10 -23.41 -1.68
CA LEU A 142 -4.49 -23.80 -2.94
C LEU A 142 -5.02 -25.14 -3.48
N ALA A 143 -6.04 -25.72 -2.85
CA ALA A 143 -6.52 -27.07 -3.16
C ALA A 143 -7.17 -27.17 -4.55
N THR A 144 -7.77 -26.08 -5.06
CA THR A 144 -8.43 -26.05 -6.37
C THR A 144 -7.95 -24.83 -7.18
N PRO A 145 -8.03 -24.85 -8.52
CA PRO A 145 -7.70 -23.68 -9.33
C PRO A 145 -8.55 -22.45 -8.97
N LEU A 146 -9.83 -22.67 -8.65
CA LEU A 146 -10.75 -21.60 -8.26
C LEU A 146 -10.38 -20.99 -6.89
N SER A 147 -10.07 -21.83 -5.89
CA SER A 147 -9.62 -21.36 -4.57
C SER A 147 -8.25 -20.67 -4.66
N SER A 148 -7.34 -21.18 -5.50
CA SER A 148 -6.04 -20.54 -5.76
C SER A 148 -6.19 -19.14 -6.37
N PHE A 149 -7.11 -18.97 -7.32
CA PHE A 149 -7.45 -17.67 -7.86
C PHE A 149 -8.08 -16.77 -6.78
N GLY A 150 -9.03 -17.28 -5.99
CA GLY A 150 -9.62 -16.56 -4.86
C GLY A 150 -8.58 -16.11 -3.83
N PHE A 151 -7.59 -16.95 -3.53
CA PHE A 151 -6.47 -16.63 -2.65
C PHE A 151 -5.59 -15.53 -3.24
N PHE A 152 -5.26 -15.58 -4.53
CA PHE A 152 -4.55 -14.49 -5.20
C PHE A 152 -5.30 -13.15 -5.07
N ILE A 153 -6.61 -13.14 -5.32
CA ILE A 153 -7.45 -11.95 -5.18
C ILE A 153 -7.49 -11.47 -3.71
N SER A 154 -7.55 -12.39 -2.74
CA SER A 154 -7.49 -12.04 -1.32
C SER A 154 -6.17 -11.35 -0.96
N GLN A 155 -5.04 -11.76 -1.56
CA GLN A 155 -3.76 -11.07 -1.38
C GLN A 155 -3.77 -9.65 -1.97
N VAL A 156 -4.42 -9.43 -3.12
CA VAL A 156 -4.58 -8.09 -3.72
C VAL A 156 -5.34 -7.16 -2.77
N ILE A 157 -6.46 -7.64 -2.22
CA ILE A 157 -7.27 -6.89 -1.25
C ILE A 157 -6.43 -6.56 -0.01
N PHE A 158 -5.76 -7.56 0.57
CA PHE A 158 -4.97 -7.38 1.79
C PHE A 158 -3.84 -6.37 1.61
N ILE A 159 -3.02 -6.52 0.56
CA ILE A 159 -1.88 -5.63 0.30
C ILE A 159 -2.35 -4.19 0.08
N ASN A 160 -3.46 -3.99 -0.62
CA ASN A 160 -3.98 -2.64 -0.85
C ASN A 160 -4.60 -2.02 0.40
N ILE A 161 -5.30 -2.77 1.24
CA ILE A 161 -5.76 -2.28 2.54
C ILE A 161 -4.56 -1.93 3.42
N LEU A 162 -3.55 -2.81 3.48
CA LEU A 162 -2.32 -2.58 4.22
C LEU A 162 -1.62 -1.29 3.76
N LEU A 163 -1.37 -1.13 2.46
CA LEU A 163 -0.73 0.05 1.89
C LEU A 163 -1.54 1.33 2.14
N GLY A 164 -2.87 1.26 1.97
CA GLY A 164 -3.75 2.40 2.19
C GLY A 164 -3.74 2.85 3.66
N ILE A 165 -3.96 1.92 4.60
CA ILE A 165 -3.99 2.24 6.04
C ILE A 165 -2.61 2.66 6.54
N PHE A 166 -1.55 1.98 6.12
CA PHE A 166 -0.19 2.35 6.49
C PHE A 166 0.16 3.76 6.02
N ASN A 167 -0.14 4.13 4.77
CA ASN A 167 0.13 5.48 4.27
C ASN A 167 -0.80 6.56 4.84
N LEU A 168 -1.86 6.22 5.57
CA LEU A 168 -2.68 7.19 6.31
C LEU A 168 -2.10 7.53 7.70
N VAL A 169 -1.10 6.79 8.18
CA VAL A 169 -0.44 7.07 9.45
C VAL A 169 0.26 8.44 9.37
N PRO A 170 0.05 9.35 10.32
CA PRO A 170 0.53 10.73 10.24
C PRO A 170 2.02 10.87 10.65
N ILE A 171 2.91 10.08 10.02
CA ILE A 171 4.35 10.04 10.31
C ILE A 171 5.12 10.23 8.99
N PRO A 172 5.94 11.28 8.84
CA PRO A 172 6.79 11.43 7.65
C PRO A 172 7.71 10.21 7.49
N PRO A 173 7.93 9.70 6.28
CA PRO A 173 7.56 10.24 4.97
C PRO A 173 6.19 9.81 4.43
N LEU A 174 5.33 9.17 5.22
CA LEU A 174 4.03 8.64 4.78
C LEU A 174 3.06 9.76 4.38
N ASP A 175 2.12 9.48 3.48
CA ASP A 175 1.22 10.51 2.95
C ASP A 175 0.28 11.12 4.00
N GLY A 176 -0.04 10.36 5.04
CA GLY A 176 -0.82 10.82 6.18
C GLY A 176 -0.19 12.02 6.88
N SER A 177 1.15 12.15 6.86
CA SER A 177 1.81 13.33 7.41
C SER A 177 1.60 14.56 6.53
N LYS A 178 1.56 14.41 5.21
CA LYS A 178 1.25 15.51 4.27
C LYS A 178 -0.20 15.97 4.44
N VAL A 179 -1.13 15.03 4.63
CA VAL A 179 -2.52 15.33 4.99
C VAL A 179 -2.56 16.08 6.33
N LEU A 180 -1.85 15.61 7.36
CA LEU A 180 -1.75 16.30 8.65
C LEU A 180 -1.21 17.73 8.50
N PHE A 181 -0.08 17.91 7.80
CA PHE A 181 0.57 19.22 7.62
C PHE A 181 -0.32 20.22 6.90
N SER A 182 -1.13 19.75 5.97
CA SER A 182 -2.09 20.60 5.28
C SER A 182 -3.27 21.06 6.16
N LEU A 183 -3.55 20.35 7.27
CA LEU A 183 -4.58 20.70 8.26
C LEU A 183 -4.03 21.56 9.40
N LEU A 184 -2.71 21.56 9.60
CA LEU A 184 -2.07 22.35 10.65
C LEU A 184 -2.25 23.86 10.43
N PRO A 185 -2.42 24.64 11.53
CA PRO A 185 -2.45 26.09 11.45
C PRO A 185 -1.08 26.66 11.05
N ARG A 186 -1.05 27.88 10.47
CA ARG A 186 0.17 28.53 9.97
C ARG A 186 1.29 28.71 11.01
N GLY A 187 1.00 28.56 12.31
CA GLY A 187 1.99 28.67 13.38
C GLY A 187 2.66 27.35 13.78
N ALA A 188 2.29 26.22 13.16
CA ALA A 188 2.80 24.90 13.53
C ALA A 188 4.02 24.45 12.69
N ASP A 189 4.76 25.39 12.10
CA ASP A 189 5.92 25.09 11.27
C ASP A 189 7.04 24.38 12.05
N GLU A 190 7.18 24.68 13.34
CA GLU A 190 8.12 23.98 14.22
C GLU A 190 7.74 22.51 14.41
N MET A 191 6.44 22.22 14.59
CA MET A 191 5.95 20.83 14.68
C MET A 191 6.23 20.08 13.38
N ARG A 192 5.97 20.70 12.23
CA ARG A 192 6.27 20.12 10.92
C ARG A 192 7.77 19.83 10.79
N TYR A 193 8.61 20.79 11.14
CA TYR A 193 10.07 20.65 11.10
C TYR A 193 10.58 19.49 11.97
N LEU A 194 10.08 19.38 13.21
CA LEU A 194 10.46 18.30 14.12
C LEU A 194 10.01 16.94 13.59
N LEU A 195 8.79 16.84 13.07
CA LEU A 195 8.27 15.59 12.49
C LEU A 195 9.02 15.18 11.23
N GLU A 196 9.38 16.11 10.35
CA GLU A 196 10.17 15.81 9.15
C GLU A 196 11.61 15.40 9.52
N ARG A 197 12.24 16.09 10.49
CA ARG A 197 13.61 15.79 10.95
C ARG A 197 13.71 14.41 11.60
N TYR A 198 12.77 14.06 12.47
CA TYR A 198 12.75 12.76 13.17
C TYR A 198 11.88 11.71 12.48
N GLY A 199 11.35 11.98 11.29
CA GLY A 199 10.34 11.17 10.63
C GLY A 199 10.75 9.71 10.45
N LEU A 200 11.97 9.46 9.94
CA LEU A 200 12.49 8.10 9.78
C LEU A 200 12.59 7.35 11.12
N PHE A 201 13.05 8.02 12.18
CA PHE A 201 13.13 7.42 13.51
C PHE A 201 11.74 7.10 14.07
N LEU A 202 10.80 8.02 13.93
CA LEU A 202 9.40 7.82 14.31
C LEU A 202 8.73 6.70 13.51
N LEU A 203 9.02 6.59 12.21
CA LEU A 203 8.55 5.52 11.34
C LEU A 203 9.09 4.17 11.81
N LEU A 204 10.38 4.06 12.11
CA LEU A 204 10.97 2.82 12.60
C LEU A 204 10.38 2.44 13.96
N LEU A 205 10.28 3.39 14.89
CA LEU A 205 9.62 3.17 16.18
C LEU A 205 8.18 2.70 16.00
N PHE A 206 7.44 3.30 15.07
CA PHE A 206 6.10 2.89 14.74
C PHE A 206 6.05 1.49 14.13
N ILE A 207 6.95 1.11 13.23
CA ILE A 207 6.96 -0.23 12.63
C ILE A 207 7.21 -1.31 13.70
N PHE A 208 8.13 -1.09 14.64
CA PHE A 208 8.46 -2.09 15.66
C PHE A 208 7.47 -2.13 16.83
N PHE A 209 6.97 -0.97 17.28
CA PHE A 209 6.16 -0.87 18.50
C PHE A 209 4.72 -0.43 18.24
N GLY A 210 4.48 0.36 17.20
CA GLY A 210 3.17 0.95 16.87
C GLY A 210 2.35 0.17 15.85
N PHE A 211 2.94 -0.76 15.09
CA PHE A 211 2.25 -1.47 14.00
C PHE A 211 1.06 -2.31 14.50
N GLY A 212 1.14 -2.78 15.74
CA GLY A 212 0.03 -3.45 16.43
C GLY A 212 -1.22 -2.58 16.57
N LEU A 213 -1.10 -1.25 16.55
CA LEU A 213 -2.23 -0.31 16.63
C LEU A 213 -3.08 -0.30 15.37
N ILE A 214 -2.46 -0.45 14.19
CA ILE A 214 -3.17 -0.44 12.90
C ILE A 214 -3.59 -1.84 12.43
N THR A 215 -2.94 -2.88 12.95
CA THR A 215 -3.25 -4.29 12.65
C THR A 215 -4.74 -4.64 12.84
N PRO A 216 -5.43 -4.28 13.94
CA PRO A 216 -6.87 -4.58 14.08
C PRO A 216 -7.71 -3.86 13.02
N VAL A 217 -7.35 -2.62 12.65
CA VAL A 217 -8.05 -1.86 11.59
C VAL A 217 -7.90 -2.57 10.25
N ILE A 218 -6.67 -2.95 9.88
CA ILE A 218 -6.38 -3.69 8.65
C ILE A 218 -7.15 -5.01 8.61
N ARG A 219 -7.13 -5.76 9.72
CA ARG A 219 -7.82 -7.05 9.81
C ARG A 219 -9.33 -6.90 9.66
N THR A 220 -9.95 -5.95 10.36
CA THR A 220 -11.39 -5.70 10.28
C THR A 220 -11.81 -5.28 8.88
N LEU A 221 -11.08 -4.33 8.26
CA LEU A 221 -11.36 -3.92 6.89
C LEU A 221 -11.15 -5.07 5.90
N PHE A 222 -10.11 -5.87 6.07
CA PHE A 222 -9.88 -7.04 5.21
C PHE A 222 -11.00 -8.07 5.35
N LEU A 223 -11.45 -8.39 6.56
CA LEU A 223 -12.56 -9.32 6.78
C LEU A 223 -13.88 -8.79 6.20
N PHE A 224 -14.12 -7.49 6.31
CA PHE A 224 -15.26 -6.83 5.69
C PHE A 224 -15.20 -6.91 4.16
N PHE A 225 -14.08 -6.49 3.54
CA PHE A 225 -13.91 -6.49 2.08
C PHE A 225 -13.88 -7.91 1.50
N SER A 226 -13.35 -8.89 2.23
CA SER A 226 -13.32 -10.27 1.74
C SER A 226 -14.65 -11.02 1.89
N GLY A 227 -15.64 -10.44 2.58
CA GLY A 227 -16.90 -11.09 2.91
C GLY A 227 -16.78 -12.19 3.97
N ALA A 228 -15.58 -12.40 4.54
CA ALA A 228 -15.34 -13.38 5.60
C ALA A 228 -15.99 -12.99 6.94
N GLY A 229 -16.20 -11.69 7.18
CA GLY A 229 -16.88 -11.19 8.39
C GLY A 229 -18.36 -11.58 8.52
N ILE A 230 -18.96 -12.23 7.51
CA ILE A 230 -20.31 -12.82 7.60
C ILE A 230 -20.26 -14.22 8.26
N PHE A 231 -19.08 -14.85 8.32
CA PHE A 231 -18.92 -16.27 8.70
C PHE A 231 -18.20 -16.49 10.04
N PHE A 232 -17.88 -15.43 10.79
CA PHE A 232 -17.21 -15.49 12.10
C PHE A 232 -17.93 -14.66 13.15
#